data_AF-A0AA40TIM7-F1
#
_entry.id   AF-A0AA40TIM7-F1
#
_cell.length_a   1.000
_cell.length_b   1.000
_cell.length_c   1.000
_cell.angle_alpha   90.00
_cell.angle_beta   90.00
_cell.angle_gamma   90.00
#
_symmetry.space_group_name_H-M   'P 1'
#
loop_
_entity.id
_entity.type
_entity.pdbx_description
1 polymer ?
#
loop_
_entity_poly.entity_id
_entity_poly.type
_entity_poly.pdbx_seq_one_letter_code
_entity_poly.pdbx_strand_id
1 'polypeptide(L)' 'MSHQLTFADSEFSSKRRQTRKEIFLSRMEQILPWQNMVE' A
#
# COMPACT_ATOMS: atom_id res chain seq x y z
N MET A 1 9.42 -13.96 -7.92
CA MET A 1 9.58 -13.68 -6.48
C MET A 1 8.18 -13.68 -5.89
N SER A 2 7.83 -14.67 -5.06
CA SER A 2 6.57 -14.65 -4.31
C SER A 2 6.58 -13.44 -3.38
N HIS A 3 5.62 -12.53 -3.54
CA HIS A 3 5.52 -11.34 -2.71
C HIS A 3 5.24 -11.78 -1.26
N GLN A 4 6.26 -11.77 -0.41
CA GLN A 4 6.12 -12.07 1.01
C GLN A 4 5.50 -10.85 1.68
N LEU A 5 4.29 -11.01 2.20
CA LEU A 5 3.63 -9.98 3.00
C LEU A 5 4.47 -9.66 4.23
N THR A 6 4.70 -8.38 4.47
CA THR A 6 5.33 -7.93 5.71
C THR A 6 4.30 -7.97 6.85
N PHE A 7 4.79 -7.92 8.09
CA PHE A 7 3.90 -7.79 9.25
C PHE A 7 3.03 -6.53 9.15
N ALA A 8 3.58 -5.42 8.66
CA ALA A 8 2.86 -4.17 8.46
C ALA A 8 1.70 -4.32 7.45
N ASP A 9 1.92 -5.03 6.34
CA ASP A 9 0.88 -5.28 5.34
C ASP A 9 -0.27 -6.14 5.89
N SER A 10 0.09 -7.12 6.73
CA SER A 10 -0.88 -8.03 7.35
C SER A 10 -1.75 -7.30 8.39
N GLU A 11 -1.15 -6.42 9.21
CA GLU A 11 -1.90 -5.58 10.15
C GLU A 11 -2.76 -4.54 9.44
N PHE A 12 -2.26 -3.95 8.35
CA PHE A 12 -3.02 -2.97 7.59
C PHE A 12 -4.21 -3.59 6.85
N SER A 13 -4.04 -4.77 6.25
CA SER A 13 -5.11 -5.48 5.54
C SER A 13 -6.23 -5.99 6.46
N SER A 14 -5.92 -6.32 7.72
CA SER A 14 -6.90 -6.70 8.73
C SER A 14 -7.60 -5.51 9.41
N LYS A 15 -7.20 -4.27 9.09
CA LYS A 15 -7.73 -3.06 9.69
C LYS A 15 -9.15 -2.75 9.21
N ARG A 16 -10.14 -2.92 10.09
CA ARG A 16 -11.57 -2.68 9.79
C ARG A 16 -11.91 -1.21 9.46
N ARG A 17 -11.23 -0.24 10.07
CA ARG A 17 -11.46 1.19 9.84
C ARG A 17 -10.20 1.84 9.28
N GLN A 18 -10.28 2.28 8.04
CA GLN A 18 -9.21 3.06 7.40
C GLN A 18 -9.56 4.55 7.42
N THR A 19 -8.56 5.38 7.63
CA THR A 19 -8.71 6.84 7.52
C THR A 19 -8.81 7.26 6.05
N ARG A 20 -9.36 8.45 5.79
CA ARG A 20 -9.40 9.00 4.42
C ARG A 20 -8.01 9.10 3.78
N LYS A 21 -6.99 9.39 4.59
CA LYS A 21 -5.58 9.46 4.15
C LYS A 21 -5.07 8.08 3.73
N GLU A 22 -5.35 7.04 4.50
CA GLU A 22 -4.94 5.66 4.19
C GLU A 22 -5.59 5.17 2.89
N ILE A 23 -6.89 5.40 2.72
CA ILE A 23 -7.61 5.05 1.48
C ILE A 23 -7.03 5.80 0.28
N PHE A 24 -6.73 7.09 0.44
CA PHE A 24 -6.13 7.90 -0.61
C PHE A 24 -4.75 7.36 -1.04
N LEU A 25 -3.87 7.11 -0.07
CA LEU A 25 -2.51 6.62 -0.35
C LEU A 25 -2.52 5.24 -1.01
N SER A 26 -3.36 4.31 -0.54
CA SER A 26 -3.51 2.99 -1.14
C SER A 26 -3.93 3.05 -2.63
N ARG A 27 -4.80 4.00 -2.99
CA ARG A 27 -5.17 4.22 -4.40
C ARG A 27 -4.05 4.85 -5.21
N MET A 28 -3.33 5.81 -4.63
CA MET A 28 -2.18 6.44 -5.28
C MET A 28 -1.10 5.41 -5.58
N GLU A 29 -0.92 4.42 -4.71
CA GLU A 29 0.09 3.38 -4.88
C GLU A 29 -0.12 2.50 -6.13
N GLN A 30 -1.38 2.34 -6.56
CA GLN A 30 -1.74 1.62 -7.80
C GLN A 30 -1.60 2.48 -9.05
N ILE A 31 -1.74 3.80 -8.92
CA ILE A 31 -1.77 4.73 -10.05
C ILE A 31 -0.36 5.27 -10.34
N LEU A 32 0.46 5.41 -9.30
CA LEU A 32 1.77 6.01 -9.43
C LEU A 32 2.78 5.01 -9.98
N PRO A 33 3.51 5.36 -11.06
CA PRO A 33 4.52 4.50 -11.64
C PRO A 33 5.82 4.66 -10.84
N TRP A 34 5.83 4.20 -9.59
CA TRP A 34 6.96 4.37 -8.67
C TRP A 34 8.28 3.88 -9.26
N GLN A 35 8.25 2.79 -10.02
CA GLN A 35 9.40 2.22 -10.72
C GLN A 35 10.06 3.22 -11.70
N ASN A 36 9.29 4.17 -12.22
CA ASN A 36 9.77 5.19 -13.14
C ASN A 36 10.23 6.48 -12.44
N MET A 37 10.05 6.57 -11.11
CA MET A 37 10.35 7.76 -10.30
C MET A 37 11.55 7.55 -9.37
N VAL A 38 12.06 6.32 -9.26
CA VAL A 38 13.28 6.00 -8.52
C VAL A 38 14.43 5.96 -9.53
N GLU A 39 15.12 7.09 -9.67
CA GLU A 39 16.50 7.17 -10.20
C GLU A 39 17.50 7.08 -9.04
#